data_AF-A0A537BV82-F1
#
_entry.id   AF-A0A537BV82-F1
#
_cell.length_a   1.000
_cell.length_b   1.000
_cell.length_c   1.000
_cell.angle_alpha   90.00
_cell.angle_beta   90.00
_cell.angle_gamma   90.00
#
_symmetry.space_group_name_H-M   'P 1'
#
loop_
_entity.id
_entity.type
_entity.pdbx_description
1 polymer ?
#
loop_
_entity_poly.entity_id
_entity_poly.type
_entity_poly.pdbx_seq_one_letter_code
_entity_poly.pdbx_strand_id
1 'polypeptide(L)'
;MQSRRPFLRPWRACLVAALLLSMVDASAAAEVSAQETRVPGTESQRIDEPVFGGQMVVYEAGRGNAREILLVHGIGDEAARDFRDHIAWLQKSFHVVALDLPGFGASDKANVLYSPGNYARVLKVVAGRFLHGPFALVGHSMGAVVSLRYAAAYPDDVLRLALVDAPGVLHSSSTTSQYLARFGLEFVPPAADPADWLVNLARKLLAPLQQLRLDPQVILSSAQLRQSLLGADPAKIAGLAVVSEDLHLELPKVRAETLIIWGAQDTLAPLRTGKVLALKLPRARLSVIERAGHELMLEAPERFRTVLEPFLERGLPPAPARAAAPLTKRGEGTCRNERNKVFEGEYDSLILDGCRNAEIRNARVRELHVLESTVTLDDSDIGGGETGLYAYSSTIVMTGGRIEGNVAIAASGSRLDLAAVEVEGREAAVTARQRSYVVFSLSRVRSPRVRGEVHEFYAVTAKNPL
;
A
#
# COMPACT_ATOMS: atom_id res chain seq x y z
N MET A 1 -9.05 -79.85 -19.92
CA MET A 1 -9.31 -78.39 -20.09
C MET A 1 -8.33 -77.62 -19.19
N GLN A 2 -8.34 -76.29 -19.24
CA GLN A 2 -7.43 -75.36 -18.52
C GLN A 2 -7.66 -75.46 -16.98
N SER A 3 -6.81 -75.01 -16.04
CA SER A 3 -5.55 -74.22 -16.03
C SER A 3 -4.71 -74.65 -14.77
N ARG A 4 -3.62 -74.04 -14.25
CA ARG A 4 -2.82 -72.81 -14.50
C ARG A 4 -1.44 -72.97 -13.81
N ARG A 5 -0.39 -72.25 -14.24
CA ARG A 5 0.82 -71.91 -13.43
C ARG A 5 1.36 -70.53 -13.86
N PRO A 6 1.86 -69.67 -12.95
CA PRO A 6 2.44 -68.37 -13.30
C PRO A 6 3.92 -68.47 -13.69
N PHE A 7 4.36 -67.60 -14.60
CA PHE A 7 5.77 -67.32 -14.89
C PHE A 7 6.15 -65.96 -14.31
N LEU A 8 7.36 -65.85 -13.74
CA LEU A 8 7.99 -64.57 -13.39
C LEU A 8 9.06 -64.22 -14.43
N ARG A 9 9.16 -62.93 -14.80
CA ARG A 9 10.24 -62.36 -15.63
C ARG A 9 10.66 -60.97 -15.12
N PRO A 10 11.88 -60.49 -15.45
CA PRO A 10 12.63 -59.56 -14.59
C PRO A 10 12.35 -58.08 -14.88
N TRP A 11 12.46 -57.26 -13.83
CA TRP A 11 12.24 -55.79 -13.88
C TRP A 11 13.37 -54.95 -13.23
N ARG A 12 14.47 -55.56 -12.76
CA ARG A 12 15.50 -54.87 -11.95
C ARG A 12 16.61 -54.13 -12.72
N ALA A 13 16.60 -54.16 -14.06
CA ALA A 13 17.66 -53.52 -14.87
C ALA A 13 17.40 -52.04 -15.20
N CYS A 14 16.14 -51.63 -15.39
CA CYS A 14 15.82 -50.32 -15.98
C CYS A 14 15.92 -49.13 -15.01
N LEU A 15 15.90 -49.37 -13.69
CA LEU A 15 15.81 -48.30 -12.68
C LEU A 15 17.10 -47.47 -12.53
N VAL A 16 18.27 -48.07 -12.75
CA VAL A 16 19.57 -47.38 -12.54
C VAL A 16 19.86 -46.37 -13.66
N ALA A 17 19.50 -46.70 -14.91
CA ALA A 17 19.67 -45.78 -16.04
C ALA A 17 18.74 -44.55 -15.94
N ALA A 18 17.48 -44.77 -15.52
CA ALA A 18 16.51 -43.69 -15.35
C ALA A 18 16.96 -42.64 -14.30
N LEU A 19 17.53 -43.09 -13.18
CA LEU A 19 18.06 -42.22 -12.13
C LEU A 19 19.26 -41.37 -12.56
N LEU A 20 20.07 -41.85 -13.51
CA LEU A 20 21.23 -41.12 -14.00
C LEU A 20 20.86 -40.05 -15.04
N LEU A 21 19.92 -40.32 -15.96
CA LEU A 21 19.40 -39.25 -16.84
C LEU A 21 18.68 -38.16 -16.05
N SER A 22 17.83 -38.53 -15.08
CA SER A 22 17.06 -37.54 -14.30
C SER A 22 17.92 -36.57 -13.48
N MET A 23 19.17 -36.94 -13.14
CA MET A 23 20.09 -36.04 -12.44
C MET A 23 20.81 -35.08 -13.39
N VAL A 24 21.08 -35.48 -14.64
CA VAL A 24 21.68 -34.61 -15.67
C VAL A 24 20.67 -33.56 -16.13
N ASP A 25 19.41 -33.95 -16.37
CA ASP A 25 18.34 -33.00 -16.71
C ASP A 25 18.08 -32.00 -15.56
N ALA A 26 18.15 -32.46 -14.31
CA ALA A 26 17.99 -31.60 -13.13
C ALA A 26 19.14 -30.58 -12.98
N SER A 27 20.40 -30.96 -13.22
CA SER A 27 21.51 -30.01 -13.22
C SER A 27 21.42 -29.03 -14.39
N ALA A 28 21.08 -29.49 -15.59
CA ALA A 28 20.93 -28.63 -16.77
C ALA A 28 19.78 -27.62 -16.58
N ALA A 29 18.63 -28.04 -16.04
CA ALA A 29 17.52 -27.14 -15.73
C ALA A 29 17.90 -26.10 -14.65
N ALA A 30 18.68 -26.50 -13.64
CA ALA A 30 19.19 -25.58 -12.63
C ALA A 30 20.22 -24.58 -13.21
N GLU A 31 21.11 -25.02 -14.11
CA GLU A 31 22.10 -24.15 -14.76
C GLU A 31 21.45 -23.18 -15.77
N VAL A 32 20.43 -23.61 -16.53
CA VAL A 32 19.66 -22.72 -17.42
C VAL A 32 18.90 -21.66 -16.60
N SER A 33 18.25 -22.08 -15.51
CA SER A 33 17.63 -21.13 -14.55
C SER A 33 18.66 -20.16 -13.95
N ALA A 34 19.86 -20.64 -13.61
CA ALA A 34 20.97 -19.81 -13.11
C ALA A 34 21.64 -18.91 -14.18
N GLN A 35 21.39 -19.15 -15.47
CA GLN A 35 21.82 -18.27 -16.57
C GLN A 35 20.78 -17.20 -16.88
N GLU A 36 19.48 -17.54 -16.94
CA GLU A 36 18.40 -16.57 -17.21
C GLU A 36 18.17 -15.57 -16.05
N THR A 37 18.69 -15.86 -14.86
CA THR A 37 18.59 -15.01 -13.64
C THR A 37 19.69 -13.97 -13.49
N ARG A 38 20.74 -13.96 -14.33
CA ARG A 38 21.82 -12.97 -14.22
C ARG A 38 21.36 -11.59 -14.70
N VAL A 39 21.22 -10.65 -13.76
CA VAL A 39 21.06 -9.22 -14.08
C VAL A 39 22.37 -8.70 -14.72
N PRO A 40 22.34 -8.03 -15.88
CA PRO A 40 23.56 -7.58 -16.56
C PRO A 40 24.44 -6.66 -15.70
N GLY A 41 25.76 -6.85 -15.75
CA GLY A 41 26.73 -6.04 -14.99
C GLY A 41 26.62 -6.15 -13.47
N THR A 42 25.96 -7.20 -12.96
CA THR A 42 25.67 -7.39 -11.54
C THR A 42 26.37 -8.63 -11.00
N GLU A 43 27.10 -8.48 -9.90
CA GLU A 43 27.61 -9.60 -9.10
C GLU A 43 26.56 -9.99 -8.04
N SER A 44 26.53 -11.27 -7.63
CA SER A 44 25.65 -11.72 -6.55
C SER A 44 26.42 -12.58 -5.54
N GLN A 45 26.03 -12.48 -4.27
CA GLN A 45 26.64 -13.21 -3.17
C GLN A 45 25.61 -13.62 -2.12
N ARG A 46 25.81 -14.80 -1.52
CA ARG A 46 25.09 -15.22 -0.31
C ARG A 46 25.80 -14.72 0.93
N ILE A 47 25.04 -14.22 1.90
CA ILE A 47 25.53 -13.70 3.18
C ILE A 47 24.67 -14.20 4.34
N ASP A 48 25.28 -14.31 5.52
CA ASP A 48 24.57 -14.68 6.74
C ASP A 48 23.70 -13.51 7.24
N GLU A 49 22.42 -13.80 7.46
CA GLU A 49 21.36 -12.87 7.82
C GLU A 49 20.91 -13.11 9.29
N PRO A 50 21.30 -12.23 10.24
CA PRO A 50 21.12 -12.48 11.66
C PRO A 50 19.72 -12.16 12.21
N VAL A 51 18.82 -11.52 11.45
CA VAL A 51 17.47 -11.14 11.91
C VAL A 51 16.51 -12.33 11.89
N PHE A 52 16.62 -13.18 10.86
CA PHE A 52 15.85 -14.41 10.71
C PHE A 52 16.68 -15.69 10.93
N GLY A 53 18.02 -15.60 10.93
CA GLY A 53 18.91 -16.72 11.26
C GLY A 53 19.10 -17.71 10.12
N GLY A 54 19.32 -17.21 8.90
CA GLY A 54 19.59 -17.99 7.69
C GLY A 54 20.51 -17.24 6.74
N GLN A 55 20.54 -17.60 5.47
CA GLN A 55 21.26 -16.85 4.43
C GLN A 55 20.32 -16.11 3.48
N MET A 56 20.80 -14.97 3.00
CA MET A 56 20.15 -14.16 1.97
C MET A 56 21.08 -13.89 0.79
N VAL A 57 20.52 -13.58 -0.37
CA VAL A 57 21.25 -13.13 -1.55
C VAL A 57 21.23 -11.62 -1.65
N VAL A 58 22.40 -11.04 -1.88
CA VAL A 58 22.59 -9.62 -2.21
C VAL A 58 23.22 -9.53 -3.61
N TYR A 59 22.82 -8.49 -4.34
CA TYR A 59 23.21 -8.18 -5.71
C TYR A 59 23.87 -6.80 -5.74
N GLU A 60 25.03 -6.68 -6.38
CA GLU A 60 25.80 -5.43 -6.47
C GLU A 60 26.18 -5.11 -7.92
N ALA A 61 25.93 -3.88 -8.35
CA ALA A 61 26.32 -3.37 -9.66
C ALA A 61 26.86 -1.94 -9.57
N GLY A 62 27.76 -1.54 -10.47
CA GLY A 62 28.31 -0.18 -10.48
C GLY A 62 29.21 0.17 -9.27
N ARG A 63 29.88 -0.83 -8.68
CA ARG A 63 30.86 -0.64 -7.60
C ARG A 63 31.89 0.44 -7.98
N GLY A 64 32.15 1.35 -7.04
CA GLY A 64 33.04 2.50 -7.23
C GLY A 64 32.35 3.81 -7.63
N ASN A 65 31.07 3.78 -8.02
CA ASN A 65 30.25 5.00 -8.15
C ASN A 65 29.98 5.63 -6.78
N ALA A 66 30.16 6.95 -6.65
CA ALA A 66 30.03 7.67 -5.39
C ALA A 66 28.57 7.94 -4.92
N ARG A 67 27.56 7.38 -5.59
CA ARG A 67 26.13 7.58 -5.28
C ARG A 67 25.52 6.24 -4.92
N GLU A 68 25.24 6.04 -3.65
CA GLU A 68 24.69 4.79 -3.10
C GLU A 68 23.18 4.68 -3.36
N ILE A 69 22.69 3.51 -3.81
CA ILE A 69 21.25 3.22 -3.93
C ILE A 69 20.91 1.78 -3.52
N LEU A 70 19.84 1.64 -2.72
CA LEU A 70 19.29 0.37 -2.25
C LEU A 70 17.91 0.13 -2.87
N LEU A 71 17.71 -1.03 -3.50
CA LEU A 71 16.48 -1.43 -4.19
C LEU A 71 15.78 -2.57 -3.44
N VAL A 72 14.49 -2.41 -3.13
CA VAL A 72 13.71 -3.33 -2.28
C VAL A 72 12.43 -3.77 -2.99
N HIS A 73 12.34 -5.07 -3.29
CA HIS A 73 11.34 -5.67 -4.18
C HIS A 73 9.94 -5.83 -3.57
N GLY A 74 8.96 -6.10 -4.44
CA GLY A 74 7.58 -6.38 -4.09
C GLY A 74 7.38 -7.77 -3.49
N ILE A 75 6.13 -8.27 -3.47
CA ILE A 75 5.82 -9.58 -2.87
C ILE A 75 5.70 -10.68 -3.94
N GLY A 76 6.78 -11.45 -4.11
CA GLY A 76 6.86 -12.51 -5.10
C GLY A 76 8.25 -13.16 -5.13
N ASP A 77 8.38 -14.27 -5.85
CA ASP A 77 9.68 -14.97 -6.00
C ASP A 77 10.53 -14.40 -7.15
N GLU A 78 10.01 -13.40 -7.87
CA GLU A 78 10.75 -12.58 -8.84
C GLU A 78 11.89 -11.81 -8.14
N ALA A 79 11.56 -11.16 -7.02
CA ALA A 79 12.47 -10.56 -6.06
C ALA A 79 13.42 -9.50 -6.68
N ALA A 80 14.74 -9.66 -6.67
CA ALA A 80 15.64 -8.70 -7.33
C ALA A 80 15.35 -8.52 -8.85
N ARG A 81 14.58 -9.42 -9.47
CA ARG A 81 14.14 -9.31 -10.88
C ARG A 81 13.18 -8.15 -11.13
N ASP A 82 12.40 -7.72 -10.13
CA ASP A 82 11.51 -6.54 -10.19
C ASP A 82 12.27 -5.28 -10.71
N PHE A 83 13.58 -5.22 -10.42
CA PHE A 83 14.46 -4.12 -10.81
C PHE A 83 15.48 -4.48 -11.91
N ARG A 84 15.44 -5.67 -12.54
CA ARG A 84 16.45 -6.17 -13.50
C ARG A 84 16.90 -5.10 -14.51
N ASP A 85 15.95 -4.55 -15.26
CA ASP A 85 16.21 -3.58 -16.33
C ASP A 85 16.47 -2.16 -15.80
N HIS A 86 16.26 -1.94 -14.51
CA HIS A 86 16.56 -0.67 -13.83
C HIS A 86 17.96 -0.69 -13.21
N ILE A 87 18.43 -1.83 -12.69
CA ILE A 87 19.82 -2.04 -12.26
C ILE A 87 20.79 -1.82 -13.44
N ALA A 88 20.45 -2.29 -14.64
CA ALA A 88 21.23 -2.08 -15.87
C ALA A 88 21.32 -0.59 -16.31
N TRP A 89 20.39 0.25 -15.86
CA TRP A 89 20.39 1.70 -16.09
C TRP A 89 21.10 2.45 -14.94
N LEU A 90 20.73 2.17 -13.69
CA LEU A 90 21.25 2.82 -12.48
C LEU A 90 22.76 2.61 -12.28
N GLN A 91 23.30 1.43 -12.60
CA GLN A 91 24.73 1.11 -12.40
C GLN A 91 25.71 2.02 -13.18
N LYS A 92 25.19 2.82 -14.13
CA LYS A 92 25.96 3.81 -14.89
C LYS A 92 26.28 5.07 -14.09
N SER A 93 25.60 5.30 -12.96
CA SER A 93 25.71 6.52 -12.15
C SER A 93 25.60 6.30 -10.65
N PHE A 94 25.28 5.08 -10.22
CA PHE A 94 25.11 4.68 -8.83
C PHE A 94 25.87 3.38 -8.54
N HIS A 95 26.26 3.21 -7.28
CA HIS A 95 26.53 1.89 -6.72
C HIS A 95 25.19 1.32 -6.27
N VAL A 96 24.75 0.26 -6.95
CA VAL A 96 23.42 -0.32 -6.83
C VAL A 96 23.50 -1.58 -6.01
N VAL A 97 22.86 -1.56 -4.84
CA VAL A 97 22.61 -2.76 -4.04
C VAL A 97 21.14 -3.15 -4.20
N ALA A 98 20.90 -4.38 -4.58
CA ALA A 98 19.60 -5.04 -4.49
C ALA A 98 19.74 -6.31 -3.64
N LEU A 99 18.61 -6.88 -3.23
CA LEU A 99 18.59 -8.08 -2.40
C LEU A 99 17.37 -8.93 -2.76
N ASP A 100 17.45 -10.22 -2.45
CA ASP A 100 16.25 -11.03 -2.24
C ASP A 100 15.96 -11.02 -0.73
N LEU A 101 14.80 -10.49 -0.33
CA LEU A 101 14.37 -10.47 1.06
C LEU A 101 14.24 -11.93 1.58
N PRO A 102 14.67 -12.23 2.83
CA PRO A 102 14.47 -13.55 3.44
C PRO A 102 13.01 -14.01 3.30
N GLY A 103 12.77 -15.24 2.85
CA GLY A 103 11.44 -15.71 2.44
C GLY A 103 11.15 -15.64 0.94
N PHE A 104 11.95 -14.96 0.14
CA PHE A 104 11.74 -14.74 -1.31
C PHE A 104 12.99 -15.01 -2.15
N GLY A 105 12.79 -15.24 -3.45
CA GLY A 105 13.86 -15.41 -4.44
C GLY A 105 14.83 -16.54 -4.08
N ALA A 106 16.11 -16.29 -4.27
CA ALA A 106 17.21 -17.19 -3.93
C ALA A 106 17.65 -17.12 -2.45
N SER A 107 16.99 -16.30 -1.62
CA SER A 107 17.19 -16.25 -0.16
C SER A 107 16.46 -17.39 0.56
N ASP A 108 16.92 -17.73 1.77
CA ASP A 108 16.36 -18.85 2.54
C ASP A 108 14.91 -18.57 2.98
N LYS A 109 14.08 -19.63 2.99
CA LYS A 109 12.63 -19.58 3.25
C LYS A 109 12.27 -20.39 4.50
N ALA A 110 11.56 -19.78 5.45
CA ALA A 110 11.26 -20.38 6.76
C ALA A 110 9.92 -19.92 7.35
N ASN A 111 9.38 -20.63 8.35
CA ASN A 111 8.17 -20.23 9.07
C ASN A 111 8.46 -19.16 10.14
N VAL A 112 8.83 -17.94 9.72
CA VAL A 112 9.18 -16.81 10.59
C VAL A 112 8.25 -15.61 10.37
N LEU A 113 8.31 -14.59 11.26
CA LEU A 113 7.46 -13.41 11.16
C LEU A 113 8.06 -12.37 10.19
N TYR A 114 7.66 -12.47 8.92
CA TYR A 114 8.08 -11.57 7.84
C TYR A 114 7.39 -10.18 7.89
N SER A 115 7.54 -9.43 8.99
CA SER A 115 6.96 -8.09 9.14
C SER A 115 7.85 -6.97 8.57
N PRO A 116 7.27 -5.84 8.14
CA PRO A 116 8.03 -4.66 7.72
C PRO A 116 9.07 -4.18 8.75
N GLY A 117 8.72 -4.19 10.05
CA GLY A 117 9.66 -3.88 11.13
C GLY A 117 10.81 -4.89 11.31
N ASN A 118 10.66 -6.13 10.86
CA ASN A 118 11.75 -7.13 10.81
C ASN A 118 12.61 -6.93 9.56
N TYR A 119 12.01 -6.77 8.39
CA TYR A 119 12.74 -6.47 7.15
C TYR A 119 13.52 -5.16 7.21
N ALA A 120 13.03 -4.13 7.90
CA ALA A 120 13.80 -2.90 8.14
C ALA A 120 15.13 -3.17 8.87
N ARG A 121 15.21 -4.19 9.74
CA ARG A 121 16.49 -4.59 10.36
C ARG A 121 17.39 -5.36 9.38
N VAL A 122 16.82 -6.18 8.49
CA VAL A 122 17.58 -6.83 7.40
C VAL A 122 18.21 -5.78 6.49
N LEU A 123 17.45 -4.76 6.07
CA LEU A 123 17.97 -3.65 5.28
C LEU A 123 19.10 -2.91 6.02
N LYS A 124 19.08 -2.81 7.36
CA LYS A 124 20.16 -2.16 8.12
C LYS A 124 21.43 -2.99 8.14
N VAL A 125 21.31 -4.33 8.15
CA VAL A 125 22.45 -5.26 8.00
C VAL A 125 23.04 -5.18 6.59
N VAL A 126 22.20 -5.11 5.55
CA VAL A 126 22.65 -4.95 4.16
C VAL A 126 23.32 -3.60 3.95
N ALA A 127 22.65 -2.50 4.30
CA ALA A 127 23.19 -1.14 4.17
C ALA A 127 24.53 -0.99 4.91
N GLY A 128 24.62 -1.47 6.16
CA GLY A 128 25.84 -1.43 6.97
C GLY A 128 26.98 -2.35 6.50
N ARG A 129 26.77 -3.19 5.48
CA ARG A 129 27.80 -4.03 4.86
C ARG A 129 28.24 -3.53 3.48
N PHE A 130 27.39 -2.83 2.73
CA PHE A 130 27.62 -2.53 1.31
C PHE A 130 27.52 -1.04 0.93
N LEU A 131 26.97 -0.18 1.79
CA LEU A 131 26.74 1.24 1.49
C LEU A 131 27.58 2.12 2.43
N HIS A 132 28.34 3.05 1.87
CA HIS A 132 29.40 3.77 2.59
C HIS A 132 28.96 5.15 3.14
N GLY A 133 27.67 5.47 3.03
CA GLY A 133 27.08 6.73 3.49
C GLY A 133 25.58 6.80 3.20
N PRO A 134 24.94 7.98 3.41
CA PRO A 134 23.51 8.15 3.17
C PRO A 134 23.11 7.86 1.72
N PHE A 135 22.12 7.00 1.53
CA PHE A 135 21.79 6.38 0.24
C PHE A 135 20.38 6.73 -0.25
N ALA A 136 20.15 6.58 -1.56
CA ALA A 136 18.80 6.57 -2.09
C ALA A 136 18.15 5.19 -1.83
N LEU A 137 16.91 5.16 -1.37
CA LEU A 137 16.17 3.95 -1.07
C LEU A 137 14.92 3.88 -1.96
N VAL A 138 14.81 2.85 -2.80
CA VAL A 138 13.68 2.64 -3.71
C VAL A 138 12.99 1.34 -3.32
N GLY A 139 11.72 1.42 -2.92
CA GLY A 139 10.90 0.27 -2.60
C GLY A 139 9.66 0.18 -3.49
N HIS A 140 9.31 -1.04 -3.92
CA HIS A 140 8.05 -1.32 -4.63
C HIS A 140 7.12 -2.20 -3.79
N SER A 141 5.81 -1.92 -3.82
CA SER A 141 4.77 -2.71 -3.15
C SER A 141 5.13 -3.01 -1.68
N MET A 142 5.24 -4.28 -1.27
CA MET A 142 5.78 -4.67 0.05
C MET A 142 7.12 -3.99 0.39
N GLY A 143 8.07 -3.97 -0.54
CA GLY A 143 9.36 -3.29 -0.39
C GLY A 143 9.24 -1.78 -0.20
N ALA A 144 8.19 -1.14 -0.72
CA ALA A 144 7.87 0.26 -0.42
C ALA A 144 7.46 0.43 1.05
N VAL A 145 6.61 -0.46 1.58
CA VAL A 145 6.21 -0.46 3.01
C VAL A 145 7.41 -0.74 3.92
N VAL A 146 8.28 -1.69 3.56
CA VAL A 146 9.55 -1.94 4.24
C VAL A 146 10.47 -0.70 4.19
N SER A 147 10.61 -0.06 3.03
CA SER A 147 11.46 1.12 2.85
C SER A 147 10.97 2.34 3.62
N LEU A 148 9.65 2.51 3.69
CA LEU A 148 8.99 3.53 4.51
C LEU A 148 9.22 3.26 6.01
N ARG A 149 9.10 2.00 6.43
CA ARG A 149 9.41 1.57 7.81
C ARG A 149 10.88 1.77 8.17
N TYR A 150 11.78 1.55 7.22
CA TYR A 150 13.21 1.81 7.33
C TYR A 150 13.51 3.30 7.52
N ALA A 151 13.00 4.16 6.63
CA ALA A 151 13.26 5.59 6.66
C ALA A 151 12.68 6.32 7.89
N ALA A 152 11.71 5.70 8.58
CA ALA A 152 11.22 6.15 9.89
C ALA A 152 12.11 5.70 11.07
N ALA A 153 12.74 4.52 10.96
CA ALA A 153 13.58 3.93 12.01
C ALA A 153 15.05 4.40 11.95
N TYR A 154 15.58 4.63 10.74
CA TYR A 154 16.95 5.05 10.47
C TYR A 154 16.96 6.31 9.58
N PRO A 155 16.38 7.44 10.03
CA PRO A 155 16.07 8.59 9.19
C PRO A 155 17.30 9.34 8.64
N ASP A 156 18.49 9.08 9.19
CA ASP A 156 19.76 9.69 8.78
C ASP A 156 20.55 8.83 7.78
N ASP A 157 20.14 7.58 7.56
CA ASP A 157 20.68 6.71 6.50
C ASP A 157 20.13 7.06 5.12
N VAL A 158 18.91 7.60 5.04
CA VAL A 158 18.15 7.72 3.78
C VAL A 158 18.23 9.15 3.25
N LEU A 159 19.06 9.35 2.22
CA LEU A 159 19.21 10.62 1.51
C LEU A 159 17.93 10.98 0.74
N ARG A 160 17.35 9.99 0.06
CA ARG A 160 16.13 10.11 -0.77
C ARG A 160 15.33 8.81 -0.71
N LEU A 161 14.01 8.90 -0.60
CA LEU A 161 13.10 7.76 -0.57
C LEU A 161 12.21 7.76 -1.83
N ALA A 162 12.10 6.64 -2.51
CA ALA A 162 11.12 6.42 -3.56
C ALA A 162 10.19 5.27 -3.17
N LEU A 163 8.88 5.53 -3.18
CA LEU A 163 7.83 4.57 -2.84
C LEU A 163 6.99 4.32 -4.08
N VAL A 164 6.99 3.08 -4.57
CA VAL A 164 6.26 2.66 -5.78
C VAL A 164 5.09 1.76 -5.34
N ASP A 165 3.86 2.21 -5.61
CA ASP A 165 2.61 1.46 -5.38
C ASP A 165 2.44 0.82 -3.96
N ALA A 166 2.72 1.58 -2.89
CA ALA A 166 2.82 1.07 -1.52
C ALA A 166 1.47 0.66 -0.86
N PRO A 167 1.14 -0.63 -0.65
CA PRO A 167 -0.11 -1.05 -0.01
C PRO A 167 -0.15 -0.78 1.51
N GLY A 168 -1.29 -1.07 2.16
CA GLY A 168 -1.39 -1.23 3.62
C GLY A 168 -1.51 0.05 4.47
N VAL A 169 -1.27 1.25 3.91
CA VAL A 169 -1.22 2.51 4.70
C VAL A 169 -2.61 3.07 5.10
N LEU A 170 -3.70 2.63 4.45
CA LEU A 170 -5.06 2.99 4.86
C LEU A 170 -5.60 1.96 5.87
N HIS A 171 -6.45 2.41 6.81
CA HIS A 171 -7.01 1.52 7.84
C HIS A 171 -7.75 0.35 7.18
N SER A 172 -7.57 -0.87 7.68
CA SER A 172 -7.98 -2.12 7.02
C SER A 172 -9.47 -2.20 6.66
N SER A 173 -10.33 -1.45 7.37
CA SER A 173 -11.77 -1.35 7.09
C SER A 173 -12.14 -0.36 5.96
N SER A 174 -11.22 0.50 5.51
CA SER A 174 -11.43 1.47 4.41
C SER A 174 -11.54 0.80 3.04
N THR A 175 -10.91 -0.37 2.87
CA THR A 175 -10.86 -1.11 1.60
C THR A 175 -12.26 -1.43 1.09
N THR A 176 -13.19 -1.83 1.98
CA THR A 176 -14.58 -2.14 1.62
C THR A 176 -15.33 -0.91 1.12
N SER A 177 -15.14 0.27 1.73
CA SER A 177 -15.83 1.51 1.36
C SER A 177 -15.47 1.98 -0.05
N GLN A 178 -14.20 1.84 -0.45
CA GLN A 178 -13.71 2.34 -1.73
C GLN A 178 -14.25 1.56 -2.95
N TYR A 179 -14.33 0.23 -2.87
CA TYR A 179 -14.97 -0.56 -3.93
C TYR A 179 -16.49 -0.28 -4.00
N LEU A 180 -17.19 -0.17 -2.86
CA LEU A 180 -18.63 0.13 -2.84
C LEU A 180 -18.94 1.52 -3.45
N ALA A 181 -18.15 2.55 -3.09
CA ALA A 181 -18.30 3.90 -3.63
C ALA A 181 -18.04 3.98 -5.14
N ARG A 182 -17.02 3.26 -5.64
CA ARG A 182 -16.67 3.24 -7.08
C ARG A 182 -17.78 2.64 -7.96
N PHE A 183 -18.48 1.62 -7.47
CA PHE A 183 -19.50 0.90 -8.24
C PHE A 183 -20.95 1.26 -7.89
N GLY A 184 -21.19 2.06 -6.86
CA GLY A 184 -22.55 2.50 -6.47
C GLY A 184 -23.44 1.35 -6.01
N LEU A 185 -22.85 0.31 -5.41
CA LEU A 185 -23.52 -0.90 -4.95
C LEU A 185 -23.87 -0.82 -3.46
N GLU A 186 -25.05 -1.32 -3.10
CA GLU A 186 -25.30 -1.80 -1.74
C GLU A 186 -24.47 -3.06 -1.44
N PHE A 187 -24.54 -3.58 -0.21
CA PHE A 187 -23.74 -4.73 0.20
C PHE A 187 -24.14 -6.03 -0.54
N VAL A 188 -23.45 -6.33 -1.64
CA VAL A 188 -23.55 -7.60 -2.38
C VAL A 188 -22.35 -8.48 -1.99
N PRO A 189 -22.56 -9.75 -1.55
CA PRO A 189 -21.46 -10.68 -1.35
C PRO A 189 -20.77 -10.97 -2.70
N PRO A 190 -19.45 -10.80 -2.83
CA PRO A 190 -18.82 -10.61 -4.12
C PRO A 190 -18.75 -11.88 -4.98
N ALA A 191 -19.30 -11.81 -6.19
CA ALA A 191 -18.91 -12.66 -7.30
C ALA A 191 -17.43 -12.39 -7.70
N ALA A 192 -16.81 -13.33 -8.39
CA ALA A 192 -15.35 -13.35 -8.56
C ALA A 192 -14.85 -12.71 -9.87
N ASP A 193 -13.73 -12.00 -9.76
CA ASP A 193 -12.74 -11.86 -10.83
C ASP A 193 -11.53 -12.75 -10.47
N PRO A 194 -10.97 -13.58 -11.39
CA PRO A 194 -9.84 -14.44 -11.11
C PRO A 194 -8.48 -13.75 -10.89
N ALA A 195 -8.27 -12.53 -11.39
CA ALA A 195 -6.91 -12.01 -11.66
C ALA A 195 -6.08 -11.62 -10.42
N ASP A 196 -6.63 -10.87 -9.47
CA ASP A 196 -5.83 -10.19 -8.42
C ASP A 196 -5.32 -11.14 -7.31
N TRP A 197 -4.17 -11.83 -7.49
CA TRP A 197 -3.57 -12.73 -6.48
C TRP A 197 -3.59 -12.11 -5.07
N LEU A 198 -3.02 -10.90 -4.89
CA LEU A 198 -2.73 -10.39 -3.55
C LEU A 198 -3.97 -9.83 -2.86
N VAL A 199 -4.84 -9.13 -3.58
CA VAL A 199 -6.16 -8.73 -3.05
C VAL A 199 -6.98 -9.96 -2.72
N ASN A 200 -6.98 -10.98 -3.59
CA ASN A 200 -7.68 -12.24 -3.34
C ASN A 200 -7.10 -13.01 -2.17
N LEU A 201 -5.78 -12.95 -1.94
CA LEU A 201 -5.11 -13.58 -0.80
C LEU A 201 -5.43 -12.84 0.51
N ALA A 202 -5.18 -11.53 0.57
CA ALA A 202 -5.53 -10.71 1.73
C ALA A 202 -7.01 -10.82 2.08
N ARG A 203 -7.91 -10.83 1.07
CA ARG A 203 -9.36 -11.01 1.23
C ARG A 203 -9.74 -12.43 1.70
N LYS A 204 -9.15 -13.49 1.13
CA LYS A 204 -9.40 -14.89 1.56
C LYS A 204 -8.85 -15.19 2.95
N LEU A 205 -7.82 -14.46 3.41
CA LEU A 205 -7.32 -14.54 4.78
C LEU A 205 -8.16 -13.68 5.73
N LEU A 206 -8.29 -12.38 5.47
CA LEU A 206 -8.95 -11.44 6.39
C LEU A 206 -10.45 -11.69 6.54
N ALA A 207 -11.20 -12.10 5.50
CA ALA A 207 -12.65 -12.25 5.63
C ALA A 207 -13.08 -13.38 6.59
N PRO A 208 -12.51 -14.60 6.55
CA PRO A 208 -12.73 -15.61 7.59
C PRO A 208 -12.28 -15.14 8.98
N LEU A 209 -11.16 -14.42 9.08
CA LEU A 209 -10.64 -13.94 10.36
C LEU A 209 -11.52 -12.86 10.99
N GLN A 210 -12.06 -11.95 10.20
CA GLN A 210 -13.06 -10.97 10.62
C GLN A 210 -14.36 -11.64 11.09
N GLN A 211 -14.79 -12.71 10.42
CA GLN A 211 -15.93 -13.53 10.86
C GLN A 211 -15.65 -14.26 12.20
N LEU A 212 -14.43 -14.78 12.38
CA LEU A 212 -13.96 -15.43 13.61
C LEU A 212 -13.54 -14.44 14.71
N ARG A 213 -13.50 -13.13 14.42
CA ARG A 213 -12.91 -12.07 15.27
C ARG A 213 -11.47 -12.34 15.71
N LEU A 214 -10.70 -13.03 14.87
CA LEU A 214 -9.27 -13.25 15.07
C LEU A 214 -8.49 -12.04 14.57
N ASP A 215 -7.81 -11.37 15.49
CA ASP A 215 -6.80 -10.36 15.19
C ASP A 215 -5.64 -10.99 14.37
N PRO A 216 -5.27 -10.45 13.18
CA PRO A 216 -4.12 -10.89 12.41
C PRO A 216 -2.82 -11.02 13.23
N GLN A 217 -2.60 -10.17 14.24
CA GLN A 217 -1.40 -10.19 15.08
C GLN A 217 -1.28 -11.48 15.92
N VAL A 218 -2.40 -12.11 16.28
CA VAL A 218 -2.42 -13.42 16.97
C VAL A 218 -1.89 -14.53 16.06
N ILE A 219 -2.16 -14.44 14.74
CA ILE A 219 -1.61 -15.38 13.76
C ILE A 219 -0.13 -15.10 13.56
N LEU A 220 0.22 -13.84 13.26
CA LEU A 220 1.58 -13.41 12.96
C LEU A 220 2.57 -13.74 14.09
N SER A 221 2.14 -13.61 15.35
CA SER A 221 2.95 -13.98 16.52
C SER A 221 3.10 -15.50 16.75
N SER A 222 2.19 -16.35 16.25
CA SER A 222 2.23 -17.81 16.45
C SER A 222 2.75 -18.57 15.22
N ALA A 223 3.88 -19.26 15.37
CA ALA A 223 4.42 -20.14 14.32
C ALA A 223 3.46 -21.28 13.95
N GLN A 224 2.68 -21.78 14.92
CA GLN A 224 1.66 -22.81 14.72
C GLN A 224 0.48 -22.26 13.92
N LEU A 225 -0.04 -21.07 14.24
CA LEU A 225 -1.13 -20.47 13.46
C LEU A 225 -0.66 -20.05 12.06
N ARG A 226 0.59 -19.57 11.89
CA ARG A 226 1.19 -19.39 10.56
C ARG A 226 1.30 -20.71 9.79
N GLN A 227 1.64 -21.82 10.44
CA GLN A 227 1.67 -23.14 9.81
C GLN A 227 0.27 -23.62 9.39
N SER A 228 -0.74 -23.49 10.25
CA SER A 228 -2.08 -24.04 10.04
C SER A 228 -2.98 -23.17 9.16
N LEU A 229 -2.88 -21.85 9.25
CA LEU A 229 -3.76 -20.91 8.52
C LEU A 229 -3.09 -20.32 7.28
N LEU A 230 -1.77 -20.13 7.31
CA LEU A 230 -0.98 -19.57 6.20
C LEU A 230 -0.11 -20.62 5.50
N GLY A 231 -0.14 -21.89 5.92
CA GLY A 231 0.68 -22.96 5.34
C GLY A 231 2.19 -22.81 5.57
N ALA A 232 2.61 -21.92 6.48
CA ALA A 232 3.99 -21.41 6.62
C ALA A 232 4.58 -20.72 5.37
N ASP A 233 3.71 -20.29 4.44
CA ASP A 233 4.10 -19.64 3.19
C ASP A 233 4.60 -18.20 3.44
N PRO A 234 5.84 -17.85 3.03
CA PRO A 234 6.41 -16.52 3.24
C PRO A 234 5.58 -15.38 2.65
N ALA A 235 5.00 -15.55 1.46
CA ALA A 235 4.16 -14.54 0.81
C ALA A 235 2.83 -14.35 1.55
N LYS A 236 2.24 -15.43 2.08
CA LYS A 236 1.03 -15.32 2.91
C LYS A 236 1.31 -14.65 4.26
N ILE A 237 2.45 -14.93 4.88
CA ILE A 237 2.86 -14.31 6.14
C ILE A 237 3.20 -12.83 5.94
N ALA A 238 4.05 -12.51 4.96
CA ALA A 238 4.48 -11.14 4.69
C ALA A 238 3.32 -10.27 4.18
N GLY A 239 2.47 -10.81 3.29
CA GLY A 239 1.27 -10.12 2.83
C GLY A 239 0.29 -9.80 3.97
N LEU A 240 0.07 -10.73 4.90
CA LEU A 240 -0.74 -10.47 6.10
C LEU A 240 -0.08 -9.44 7.02
N ALA A 241 1.25 -9.48 7.19
CA ALA A 241 1.97 -8.52 8.02
C ALA A 241 1.95 -7.10 7.43
N VAL A 242 2.08 -6.96 6.10
CA VAL A 242 2.02 -5.67 5.39
C VAL A 242 0.65 -5.01 5.54
N VAL A 243 -0.45 -5.75 5.38
CA VAL A 243 -1.82 -5.20 5.56
C VAL A 243 -2.24 -5.06 7.04
N SER A 244 -1.34 -5.39 7.97
CA SER A 244 -1.53 -5.26 9.42
C SER A 244 -0.45 -4.38 10.09
N GLU A 245 0.44 -3.76 9.33
CA GLU A 245 1.46 -2.82 9.83
C GLU A 245 0.84 -1.43 9.97
N ASP A 246 0.79 -0.92 11.19
CA ASP A 246 0.34 0.45 11.45
C ASP A 246 1.53 1.42 11.42
N LEU A 247 1.51 2.31 10.43
CA LEU A 247 2.56 3.31 10.20
C LEU A 247 2.20 4.71 10.72
N HIS A 248 1.07 4.94 11.41
CA HIS A 248 0.63 6.31 11.73
C HIS A 248 1.60 7.08 12.62
N LEU A 249 2.28 6.40 13.54
CA LEU A 249 3.33 6.97 14.39
C LEU A 249 4.71 7.04 13.70
N GLU A 250 4.84 6.50 12.50
CA GLU A 250 6.11 6.33 11.77
C GLU A 250 6.26 7.35 10.63
N LEU A 251 5.19 7.67 9.89
CA LEU A 251 5.23 8.67 8.80
C LEU A 251 5.86 10.02 9.24
N PRO A 252 5.55 10.59 10.43
CA PRO A 252 6.13 11.87 10.84
C PRO A 252 7.64 11.82 11.16
N LYS A 253 8.23 10.62 11.31
CA LYS A 253 9.65 10.44 11.59
C LYS A 253 10.53 10.47 10.33
N VAL A 254 9.94 10.25 9.15
CA VAL A 254 10.65 10.19 7.87
C VAL A 254 11.23 11.55 7.52
N ARG A 255 12.56 11.68 7.60
CA ARG A 255 13.28 12.92 7.26
C ARG A 255 13.55 13.07 5.76
N ALA A 256 13.71 11.94 5.05
CA ALA A 256 14.08 11.90 3.64
C ALA A 256 13.08 12.66 2.73
N GLU A 257 13.59 13.27 1.65
CA GLU A 257 12.70 13.67 0.56
C GLU A 257 12.09 12.42 -0.06
N THR A 258 10.77 12.41 -0.24
CA THR A 258 10.04 11.22 -0.66
C THR A 258 9.29 11.43 -1.97
N LEU A 259 9.69 10.74 -3.02
CA LEU A 259 8.91 10.62 -4.24
C LEU A 259 7.97 9.42 -4.11
N ILE A 260 6.68 9.64 -4.30
CA ILE A 260 5.67 8.58 -4.36
C ILE A 260 5.30 8.42 -5.84
N ILE A 261 5.46 7.22 -6.39
CA ILE A 261 5.14 6.89 -7.78
C ILE A 261 3.98 5.89 -7.76
N TRP A 262 2.97 6.10 -8.61
CA TRP A 262 1.77 5.26 -8.60
C TRP A 262 1.18 4.98 -9.98
N GLY A 263 0.69 3.77 -10.21
CA GLY A 263 -0.05 3.40 -11.41
C GLY A 263 -1.48 3.94 -11.36
N ALA A 264 -1.90 4.72 -12.37
CA ALA A 264 -3.27 5.24 -12.44
C ALA A 264 -4.36 4.15 -12.51
N GLN A 265 -3.97 2.91 -12.84
CA GLN A 265 -4.86 1.77 -13.04
C GLN A 265 -4.60 0.63 -12.05
N ASP A 266 -3.83 0.87 -10.97
CA ASP A 266 -3.58 -0.12 -9.92
C ASP A 266 -4.90 -0.65 -9.30
N THR A 267 -5.13 -1.96 -9.43
CA THR A 267 -6.28 -2.70 -8.88
C THR A 267 -6.02 -3.25 -7.48
N LEU A 268 -4.75 -3.32 -7.08
CA LEU A 268 -4.24 -3.98 -5.88
C LEU A 268 -4.04 -2.98 -4.73
N ALA A 269 -3.41 -1.84 -4.99
CA ALA A 269 -3.24 -0.75 -4.03
C ALA A 269 -3.90 0.54 -4.55
N PRO A 270 -4.97 1.07 -3.90
CA PRO A 270 -5.69 2.20 -4.44
C PRO A 270 -4.82 3.47 -4.43
N LEU A 271 -4.81 4.22 -5.54
CA LEU A 271 -4.13 5.51 -5.71
C LEU A 271 -4.40 6.52 -4.57
N ARG A 272 -5.55 6.40 -3.89
CA ARG A 272 -5.89 7.15 -2.67
C ARG A 272 -4.81 7.02 -1.59
N THR A 273 -4.16 5.87 -1.48
CA THR A 273 -3.03 5.62 -0.59
C THR A 273 -1.84 6.53 -0.92
N GLY A 274 -1.49 6.65 -2.20
CA GLY A 274 -0.44 7.56 -2.67
C GLY A 274 -0.74 9.03 -2.36
N LYS A 275 -2.01 9.46 -2.47
CA LYS A 275 -2.46 10.79 -2.03
C LYS A 275 -2.28 10.99 -0.53
N VAL A 276 -2.71 10.01 0.28
CA VAL A 276 -2.62 10.06 1.74
C VAL A 276 -1.18 10.08 2.23
N LEU A 277 -0.28 9.31 1.61
CA LEU A 277 1.17 9.39 1.88
C LEU A 277 1.72 10.78 1.55
N ALA A 278 1.35 11.37 0.42
CA ALA A 278 1.80 12.71 0.02
C ALA A 278 1.29 13.82 0.97
N LEU A 279 0.13 13.62 1.61
CA LEU A 279 -0.45 14.54 2.60
C LEU A 279 0.11 14.35 4.03
N LYS A 280 0.74 13.21 4.34
CA LYS A 280 1.15 12.84 5.71
C LYS A 280 2.65 12.70 5.92
N LEU A 281 3.44 12.56 4.86
CA LEU A 281 4.90 12.59 4.93
C LEU A 281 5.44 14.04 4.88
N PRO A 282 6.40 14.44 5.74
CA PRO A 282 6.82 15.85 5.87
C PRO A 282 7.41 16.50 4.61
N ARG A 283 8.01 15.70 3.71
CA ARG A 283 8.68 16.16 2.48
C ARG A 283 8.38 15.23 1.31
N ALA A 284 7.10 15.07 0.96
CA ALA A 284 6.67 14.14 -0.08
C ALA A 284 6.01 14.79 -1.31
N ARG A 285 6.01 14.07 -2.43
CA ARG A 285 5.25 14.42 -3.64
C ARG A 285 4.80 13.18 -4.39
N LEU A 286 3.53 13.13 -4.77
CA LEU A 286 2.95 12.11 -5.65
C LEU A 286 3.23 12.41 -7.12
N SER A 287 3.56 11.37 -7.89
CA SER A 287 3.64 11.38 -9.35
C SER A 287 2.88 10.17 -9.89
N VAL A 288 1.78 10.41 -10.60
CA VAL A 288 0.93 9.35 -11.15
C VAL A 288 1.36 9.02 -12.58
N ILE A 289 1.49 7.74 -12.88
CA ILE A 289 1.77 7.23 -14.23
C ILE A 289 0.46 6.73 -14.83
N GLU A 290 -0.10 7.55 -15.72
CA GLU A 290 -1.27 7.20 -16.52
C GLU A 290 -1.07 5.89 -17.30
N ARG A 291 -2.09 5.03 -17.41
CA ARG A 291 -2.01 3.74 -18.13
C ARG A 291 -0.83 2.87 -17.65
N ALA A 292 -0.85 2.56 -16.35
CA ALA A 292 -0.01 1.58 -15.68
C ALA A 292 -0.76 1.08 -14.43
N GLY A 293 -0.66 -0.21 -14.14
CA GLY A 293 -1.17 -0.90 -12.96
C GLY A 293 -0.13 -0.96 -11.83
N HIS A 294 -0.15 -2.07 -11.08
CA HIS A 294 0.67 -2.25 -9.87
C HIS A 294 2.15 -2.54 -10.15
N GLU A 295 2.52 -2.95 -11.36
CA GLU A 295 3.91 -3.29 -11.71
C GLU A 295 4.45 -2.23 -12.68
N LEU A 296 4.22 -0.95 -12.38
CA LEU A 296 4.49 0.18 -13.27
C LEU A 296 5.95 0.28 -13.74
N MET A 297 6.89 -0.31 -13.02
CA MET A 297 8.31 -0.40 -13.40
C MET A 297 8.56 -1.37 -14.56
N LEU A 298 7.70 -2.37 -14.74
CA LEU A 298 7.71 -3.37 -15.81
C LEU A 298 6.72 -3.00 -16.92
N GLU A 299 5.54 -2.49 -16.56
CA GLU A 299 4.51 -2.03 -17.51
C GLU A 299 4.85 -0.69 -18.21
N ALA A 300 5.68 0.14 -17.58
CA ALA A 300 5.95 1.51 -18.00
C ALA A 300 7.41 1.99 -17.78
N PRO A 301 8.45 1.17 -18.06
CA PRO A 301 9.83 1.43 -17.62
C PRO A 301 10.39 2.80 -18.01
N GLU A 302 10.14 3.31 -19.22
CA GLU A 302 10.62 4.62 -19.67
C GLU A 302 9.95 5.77 -18.91
N ARG A 303 8.66 5.62 -18.60
CA ARG A 303 7.85 6.60 -17.87
C ARG A 303 8.23 6.60 -16.39
N PHE A 304 8.49 5.42 -15.81
CA PHE A 304 9.06 5.26 -14.48
C PHE A 304 10.44 5.94 -14.37
N ARG A 305 11.37 5.64 -15.30
CA ARG A 305 12.69 6.27 -15.35
C ARG A 305 12.60 7.80 -15.48
N THR A 306 11.73 8.31 -16.35
CA THR A 306 11.50 9.76 -16.54
C THR A 306 11.04 10.47 -15.25
N VAL A 307 10.31 9.77 -14.39
CA VAL A 307 9.84 10.29 -13.09
C VAL A 307 10.90 10.13 -11.99
N LEU A 308 11.62 9.01 -11.97
CA LEU A 308 12.58 8.65 -10.93
C LEU A 308 13.95 9.34 -11.10
N GLU A 309 14.49 9.40 -12.32
CA GLU A 309 15.84 9.93 -12.60
C GLU A 309 16.03 11.38 -12.12
N PRO A 310 15.14 12.34 -12.44
CA PRO A 310 15.31 13.72 -11.99
C PRO A 310 15.30 13.87 -10.48
N PHE A 311 14.56 13.01 -9.77
CA PHE A 311 14.49 12.99 -8.32
C PHE A 311 15.76 12.39 -7.70
N LEU A 312 16.22 11.24 -8.19
CA LEU A 312 17.46 10.62 -7.71
C LEU A 312 18.71 11.48 -7.99
N GLU A 313 18.66 12.40 -8.95
CA GLU A 313 19.67 13.44 -9.19
C GLU A 313 19.48 14.68 -8.29
N ARG A 314 18.39 15.42 -8.50
CA ARG A 314 18.21 16.80 -8.00
C ARG A 314 17.33 16.92 -6.76
N GLY A 315 16.73 15.82 -6.30
CA GLY A 315 15.75 15.83 -5.20
C GLY A 315 14.35 16.17 -5.69
N LEU A 316 13.44 16.45 -4.76
CA LEU A 316 12.11 16.93 -5.14
C LEU A 316 12.22 18.32 -5.80
N PRO A 317 11.61 18.54 -6.97
CA PRO A 317 11.40 19.89 -7.47
C PRO A 317 10.66 20.74 -6.43
N PRO A 318 10.87 22.08 -6.41
CA PRO A 318 10.11 22.96 -5.54
C PRO A 318 8.62 22.65 -5.63
N ALA A 319 7.95 22.54 -4.48
CA ALA A 319 6.51 22.37 -4.46
C ALA A 319 5.89 23.51 -5.30
N PRO A 320 5.00 23.22 -6.26
CA PRO A 320 4.33 24.29 -6.98
C PRO A 320 3.63 25.15 -5.95
N ALA A 321 3.83 26.47 -6.01
CA ALA A 321 3.08 27.38 -5.16
C ALA A 321 1.60 27.03 -5.30
N ARG A 322 0.93 26.71 -4.18
CA ARG A 322 -0.46 26.22 -4.17
C ARG A 322 -1.35 27.36 -4.63
N ALA A 323 -1.45 27.50 -5.95
CA ALA A 323 -2.18 28.55 -6.62
C ALA A 323 -3.63 28.36 -6.23
N ALA A 324 -4.12 29.23 -5.34
CA ALA A 324 -5.53 29.42 -5.16
C ALA A 324 -6.06 29.93 -6.50
N ALA A 325 -6.49 29.00 -7.37
CA ALA A 325 -7.28 29.31 -8.53
C ALA A 325 -8.40 30.25 -8.05
N PRO A 326 -8.61 31.41 -8.69
CA PRO A 326 -9.51 32.42 -8.15
C PRO A 326 -10.94 31.86 -8.21
N LEU A 327 -11.42 31.34 -7.06
CA LEU A 327 -12.71 30.66 -6.89
C LEU A 327 -13.83 31.70 -6.97
N THR A 328 -14.07 32.17 -8.19
CA THR A 328 -14.83 33.39 -8.53
C THR A 328 -16.33 33.16 -8.65
N LYS A 329 -16.83 32.11 -8.01
CA LYS A 329 -18.25 31.91 -7.71
C LYS A 329 -18.40 31.66 -6.22
N ARG A 330 -19.30 32.42 -5.62
CA ARG A 330 -20.00 32.12 -4.37
C ARG A 330 -21.47 31.90 -4.69
N GLY A 331 -22.19 31.26 -3.77
CA GLY A 331 -23.58 30.84 -3.99
C GLY A 331 -23.81 29.36 -3.70
N GLU A 332 -24.98 28.87 -4.11
CA GLU A 332 -25.48 27.53 -3.82
C GLU A 332 -25.13 26.54 -4.93
N GLY A 333 -24.68 25.35 -4.56
CA GLY A 333 -24.55 24.20 -5.47
C GLY A 333 -25.60 23.13 -5.14
N THR A 334 -26.17 22.50 -6.16
CA THR A 334 -27.13 21.40 -5.97
C THR A 334 -26.90 20.20 -6.88
N CYS A 335 -27.14 19.01 -6.36
CA CYS A 335 -27.24 17.75 -7.09
C CYS A 335 -28.58 17.09 -6.73
N ARG A 336 -29.41 16.70 -7.70
CA ARG A 336 -30.71 16.03 -7.43
C ARG A 336 -30.96 14.85 -8.36
N ASN A 337 -30.85 13.63 -7.83
CA ASN A 337 -31.00 12.36 -8.55
C ASN A 337 -30.06 12.16 -9.77
N GLU A 338 -29.00 12.98 -9.85
CA GLU A 338 -28.01 12.95 -10.92
C GLU A 338 -26.90 11.89 -10.67
N ARG A 339 -26.04 11.69 -11.66
CA ARG A 339 -24.86 10.82 -11.57
C ARG A 339 -23.60 11.54 -12.03
N ASN A 340 -22.45 11.17 -11.47
CA ASN A 340 -21.12 11.61 -11.92
C ASN A 340 -20.94 13.14 -11.94
N LYS A 341 -21.65 13.86 -11.05
CA LYS A 341 -21.65 15.33 -11.01
C LYS A 341 -20.44 15.83 -10.22
N VAL A 342 -19.67 16.74 -10.81
CA VAL A 342 -18.43 17.28 -10.24
C VAL A 342 -18.66 18.71 -9.74
N PHE A 343 -18.14 19.01 -8.55
CA PHE A 343 -18.15 20.33 -7.92
C PHE A 343 -16.71 20.80 -7.62
N GLU A 344 -16.39 22.01 -8.08
CA GLU A 344 -15.11 22.71 -7.90
C GLU A 344 -15.42 24.20 -7.70
N GLY A 345 -14.90 24.85 -6.65
CA GLY A 345 -15.22 26.27 -6.37
C GLY A 345 -15.39 26.62 -4.90
N GLU A 346 -15.89 27.84 -4.65
CA GLU A 346 -16.43 28.27 -3.36
C GLU A 346 -17.97 28.08 -3.36
N TYR A 347 -18.52 27.59 -2.25
CA TYR A 347 -19.96 27.36 -2.08
C TYR A 347 -20.40 27.82 -0.69
N ASP A 348 -21.45 28.63 -0.61
CA ASP A 348 -22.06 29.04 0.66
C ASP A 348 -22.97 27.93 1.24
N SER A 349 -23.56 27.12 0.36
CA SER A 349 -24.17 25.82 0.68
C SER A 349 -24.05 24.88 -0.53
N LEU A 350 -23.88 23.58 -0.27
CA LEU A 350 -23.84 22.55 -1.30
C LEU A 350 -24.73 21.38 -0.88
N ILE A 351 -25.78 21.08 -1.66
CA ILE A 351 -26.81 20.08 -1.31
C ILE A 351 -26.84 18.96 -2.35
N LEU A 352 -26.55 17.74 -1.94
CA LEU A 352 -26.59 16.53 -2.77
C LEU A 352 -27.71 15.60 -2.28
N ASP A 353 -28.66 15.29 -3.15
CA ASP A 353 -29.90 14.58 -2.84
C ASP A 353 -30.16 13.47 -3.86
N GLY A 354 -30.18 12.20 -3.43
CA GLY A 354 -30.34 11.02 -4.30
C GLY A 354 -29.23 10.81 -5.34
N CYS A 355 -28.09 11.49 -5.21
CA CYS A 355 -27.04 11.55 -6.22
C CYS A 355 -26.01 10.41 -6.09
N ARG A 356 -25.56 9.87 -7.23
CA ARG A 356 -24.61 8.74 -7.25
C ARG A 356 -23.28 9.10 -7.92
N ASN A 357 -22.20 8.74 -7.25
CA ASN A 357 -20.81 8.97 -7.66
C ASN A 357 -20.55 10.47 -7.93
N ALA A 358 -21.05 11.35 -7.07
CA ALA A 358 -20.72 12.76 -7.14
C ALA A 358 -19.29 13.02 -6.62
N GLU A 359 -18.59 13.98 -7.21
CA GLU A 359 -17.24 14.39 -6.81
C GLU A 359 -17.25 15.84 -6.33
N ILE A 360 -16.55 16.11 -5.23
CA ILE A 360 -16.25 17.46 -4.75
C ILE A 360 -14.72 17.54 -4.64
N ARG A 361 -14.07 18.44 -5.39
CA ARG A 361 -12.60 18.49 -5.45
C ARG A 361 -12.07 19.91 -5.53
N ASN A 362 -10.96 20.18 -4.85
CA ASN A 362 -10.35 21.51 -4.72
C ASN A 362 -11.34 22.60 -4.24
N ALA A 363 -12.37 22.22 -3.46
CA ALA A 363 -13.50 23.08 -3.13
C ALA A 363 -13.41 23.66 -1.71
N ARG A 364 -14.06 24.81 -1.49
CA ARG A 364 -14.36 25.34 -0.16
C ARG A 364 -15.87 25.48 0.01
N VAL A 365 -16.44 24.73 0.95
CA VAL A 365 -17.89 24.64 1.16
C VAL A 365 -18.23 25.07 2.58
N ARG A 366 -19.01 26.13 2.74
CA ARG A 366 -19.38 26.66 4.06
C ARG A 366 -20.28 25.70 4.86
N GLU A 367 -21.18 25.01 4.17
CA GLU A 367 -22.08 24.00 4.71
C GLU A 367 -22.41 22.95 3.63
N LEU A 368 -22.21 21.66 3.93
CA LEU A 368 -22.40 20.55 2.99
C LEU A 368 -23.51 19.61 3.49
N HIS A 369 -24.55 19.41 2.67
CA HIS A 369 -25.63 18.45 2.91
C HIS A 369 -25.54 17.29 1.93
N VAL A 370 -25.47 16.07 2.45
CA VAL A 370 -25.42 14.83 1.66
C VAL A 370 -26.54 13.90 2.13
N LEU A 371 -27.54 13.73 1.27
CA LEU A 371 -28.79 13.00 1.53
C LEU A 371 -28.93 11.87 0.52
N GLU A 372 -29.07 10.63 1.00
CA GLU A 372 -29.30 9.41 0.19
C GLU A 372 -28.36 9.28 -1.02
N SER A 373 -27.10 9.68 -0.85
CA SER A 373 -26.13 9.89 -1.92
C SER A 373 -24.81 9.11 -1.73
N THR A 374 -24.07 8.89 -2.82
CA THR A 374 -22.66 8.44 -2.81
C THR A 374 -21.75 9.55 -3.32
N VAL A 375 -20.79 9.98 -2.48
CA VAL A 375 -19.98 11.19 -2.72
C VAL A 375 -18.50 10.93 -2.40
N THR A 376 -17.62 11.36 -3.30
CA THR A 376 -16.17 11.40 -3.10
C THR A 376 -15.72 12.85 -2.90
N LEU A 377 -14.86 13.10 -1.91
CA LEU A 377 -14.23 14.39 -1.64
C LEU A 377 -12.70 14.27 -1.73
N ASP A 378 -12.05 15.24 -2.37
CA ASP A 378 -10.60 15.28 -2.59
C ASP A 378 -10.07 16.71 -2.39
N ASP A 379 -9.08 16.88 -1.50
CA ASP A 379 -8.44 18.17 -1.14
C ASP A 379 -9.43 19.35 -1.04
N SER A 380 -10.48 19.18 -0.24
CA SER A 380 -11.58 20.16 -0.12
C SER A 380 -11.91 20.46 1.34
N ASP A 381 -12.15 21.72 1.67
CA ASP A 381 -12.41 22.18 3.04
C ASP A 381 -13.91 22.47 3.23
N ILE A 382 -14.50 21.91 4.29
CA ILE A 382 -15.91 21.98 4.62
C ILE A 382 -16.09 22.66 5.98
N GLY A 383 -16.64 23.87 6.06
CA GLY A 383 -16.93 24.49 7.35
C GLY A 383 -17.10 26.01 7.37
N GLY A 384 -17.49 26.50 8.54
CA GLY A 384 -17.84 27.90 8.80
C GLY A 384 -19.31 28.13 9.14
N GLY A 385 -20.19 27.15 8.86
CA GLY A 385 -21.52 27.03 9.46
C GLY A 385 -21.48 26.58 10.92
N GLU A 386 -22.66 26.29 11.50
CA GLU A 386 -22.77 25.66 12.82
C GLU A 386 -22.33 24.19 12.78
N THR A 387 -22.73 23.50 11.70
CA THR A 387 -22.19 22.18 11.32
C THR A 387 -21.52 22.27 9.96
N GLY A 388 -20.39 21.59 9.78
CA GLY A 388 -19.70 21.53 8.48
C GLY A 388 -20.40 20.58 7.51
N LEU A 389 -20.53 19.31 7.89
CA LEU A 389 -21.10 18.23 7.06
C LEU A 389 -22.33 17.58 7.71
N TYR A 390 -23.47 17.63 7.02
CA TYR A 390 -24.66 16.82 7.31
C TYR A 390 -24.68 15.60 6.39
N ALA A 391 -24.76 14.40 6.96
CA ALA A 391 -24.70 13.14 6.21
C ALA A 391 -25.85 12.19 6.58
N TYR A 392 -26.91 12.13 5.78
CA TYR A 392 -28.10 11.30 5.99
C TYR A 392 -28.17 10.15 4.99
N SER A 393 -28.28 8.90 5.48
CA SER A 393 -28.41 7.67 4.68
C SER A 393 -27.40 7.55 3.52
N SER A 394 -26.20 8.09 3.70
CA SER A 394 -25.23 8.33 2.61
C SER A 394 -23.92 7.61 2.80
N THR A 395 -23.15 7.45 1.72
CA THR A 395 -21.77 6.95 1.76
C THR A 395 -20.80 8.01 1.25
N ILE A 396 -19.85 8.41 2.08
CA ILE A 396 -18.93 9.52 1.84
C ILE A 396 -17.48 9.01 1.95
N VAL A 397 -16.66 9.26 0.94
CA VAL A 397 -15.22 8.94 0.95
C VAL A 397 -14.44 10.24 0.76
N MET A 398 -13.65 10.65 1.76
CA MET A 398 -12.89 11.90 1.74
C MET A 398 -11.38 11.65 1.82
N THR A 399 -10.60 12.43 1.08
CA THR A 399 -9.14 12.33 1.03
C THR A 399 -8.50 13.72 1.11
N GLY A 400 -7.82 14.01 2.22
CA GLY A 400 -7.30 15.37 2.50
C GLY A 400 -8.39 16.39 2.80
N GLY A 401 -7.99 17.66 2.96
CA GLY A 401 -8.87 18.76 3.38
C GLY A 401 -9.32 18.70 4.84
N ARG A 402 -10.19 19.63 5.22
CA ARG A 402 -10.74 19.77 6.58
C ARG A 402 -12.27 19.65 6.63
N ILE A 403 -12.81 19.22 7.76
CA ILE A 403 -14.19 19.47 8.18
C ILE A 403 -14.20 20.22 9.53
N GLU A 404 -14.82 21.40 9.63
CA GLU A 404 -14.89 22.19 10.88
C GLU A 404 -16.28 22.78 11.21
N GLY A 405 -16.59 22.90 12.51
CA GLY A 405 -17.85 23.45 13.01
C GLY A 405 -17.98 23.48 14.55
N ASN A 406 -19.15 23.80 15.08
CA ASN A 406 -19.48 23.48 16.48
C ASN A 406 -19.62 21.96 16.62
N VAL A 407 -20.41 21.36 15.72
CA VAL A 407 -20.35 19.94 15.39
C VAL A 407 -19.68 19.82 14.03
N ALA A 408 -18.57 19.10 13.89
CA ALA A 408 -17.91 19.02 12.58
C ALA A 408 -18.76 18.20 11.59
N ILE A 409 -19.24 17.03 12.02
CA ILE A 409 -20.06 16.11 11.24
C ILE A 409 -21.34 15.71 12.00
N ALA A 410 -22.51 15.91 11.38
CA ALA A 410 -23.81 15.42 11.85
C ALA A 410 -24.31 14.27 10.95
N ALA A 411 -24.19 13.03 11.44
CA ALA A 411 -24.52 11.83 10.68
C ALA A 411 -25.87 11.20 11.07
N SER A 412 -26.45 10.40 10.18
CA SER A 412 -27.59 9.53 10.50
C SER A 412 -27.73 8.40 9.48
N GLY A 413 -27.45 7.15 9.89
CA GLY A 413 -27.53 5.98 9.00
C GLY A 413 -26.41 5.90 7.96
N SER A 414 -25.39 6.77 8.08
CA SER A 414 -24.38 7.00 7.05
C SER A 414 -23.07 6.26 7.31
N ARG A 415 -22.28 6.12 6.24
CA ARG A 415 -20.91 5.59 6.27
C ARG A 415 -19.95 6.66 5.78
N LEU A 416 -18.91 6.94 6.56
CA LEU A 416 -17.86 7.89 6.21
C LEU A 416 -16.50 7.20 6.26
N ASP A 417 -15.68 7.43 5.24
CA ASP A 417 -14.30 6.97 5.15
C ASP A 417 -13.42 8.20 4.93
N LEU A 418 -12.72 8.63 5.98
CA LEU A 418 -12.02 9.92 6.07
C LEU A 418 -10.52 9.65 6.19
N ALA A 419 -9.76 9.87 5.11
CA ALA A 419 -8.33 9.61 5.06
C ALA A 419 -7.50 10.90 4.91
N ALA A 420 -6.48 11.08 5.75
CA ALA A 420 -5.69 12.31 5.87
C ALA A 420 -6.50 13.61 6.10
N VAL A 421 -7.72 13.51 6.64
CA VAL A 421 -8.63 14.65 6.88
C VAL A 421 -8.34 15.29 8.24
N GLU A 422 -8.44 16.61 8.36
CA GLU A 422 -8.56 17.29 9.66
C GLU A 422 -10.03 17.47 10.05
N VAL A 423 -10.45 17.05 11.25
CA VAL A 423 -11.83 17.19 11.75
C VAL A 423 -11.83 17.94 13.08
N GLU A 424 -12.32 19.18 13.08
CA GLU A 424 -12.31 20.07 14.24
C GLU A 424 -13.73 20.50 14.64
N GLY A 425 -14.22 19.93 15.75
CA GLY A 425 -15.55 20.20 16.29
C GLY A 425 -15.47 20.74 17.71
N ARG A 426 -16.00 21.94 17.95
CA ARG A 426 -15.92 22.61 19.28
C ARG A 426 -16.67 21.86 20.37
N GLU A 427 -17.79 21.23 20.01
CA GLU A 427 -18.64 20.42 20.90
C GLU A 427 -18.49 18.92 20.62
N ALA A 428 -18.44 18.54 19.33
CA ALA A 428 -18.24 17.17 18.88
C ALA A 428 -17.61 17.14 17.48
N ALA A 429 -16.67 16.24 17.24
CA ALA A 429 -16.18 15.93 15.90
C ALA A 429 -17.25 15.20 15.09
N VAL A 430 -17.96 14.22 15.69
CA VAL A 430 -19.03 13.48 15.02
C VAL A 430 -20.20 13.21 15.96
N THR A 431 -21.38 13.69 15.60
CA THR A 431 -22.66 13.26 16.20
C THR A 431 -23.40 12.31 15.26
N ALA A 432 -24.27 11.46 15.81
CA ALA A 432 -25.05 10.52 14.99
C ALA A 432 -26.47 10.29 15.53
N ARG A 433 -27.52 10.68 14.80
CA ARG A 433 -28.92 10.50 15.24
C ARG A 433 -29.33 9.03 15.19
N GLN A 434 -29.23 8.41 14.01
CA GLN A 434 -29.20 6.95 13.87
C GLN A 434 -27.74 6.46 13.85
N ARG A 435 -27.50 5.18 14.16
CA ARG A 435 -26.14 4.61 14.15
C ARG A 435 -25.48 4.85 12.79
N SER A 436 -24.31 5.47 12.82
CA SER A 436 -23.47 5.76 11.65
C SER A 436 -22.08 5.19 11.88
N TYR A 437 -21.34 4.96 10.81
CA TYR A 437 -20.00 4.37 10.87
C TYR A 437 -18.97 5.32 10.27
N VAL A 438 -17.85 5.51 10.97
CA VAL A 438 -16.74 6.37 10.51
C VAL A 438 -15.44 5.58 10.57
N VAL A 439 -14.74 5.47 9.44
CA VAL A 439 -13.34 5.05 9.39
C VAL A 439 -12.48 6.30 9.29
N PHE A 440 -11.51 6.44 10.20
CA PHE A 440 -10.41 7.38 10.04
C PHE A 440 -9.16 6.63 9.59
N SER A 441 -8.47 7.14 8.56
CA SER A 441 -7.16 6.63 8.14
C SER A 441 -6.15 7.77 8.16
N LEU A 442 -5.27 7.81 9.16
CA LEU A 442 -4.26 8.87 9.30
C LEU A 442 -4.87 10.27 9.38
N SER A 443 -6.07 10.40 9.97
CA SER A 443 -6.82 11.66 10.02
C SER A 443 -6.68 12.32 11.39
N ARG A 444 -6.64 13.64 11.46
CA ARG A 444 -6.49 14.38 12.71
C ARG A 444 -7.85 14.78 13.25
N VAL A 445 -8.17 14.39 14.48
CA VAL A 445 -9.43 14.76 15.13
C VAL A 445 -9.16 15.69 16.32
N ARG A 446 -9.99 16.71 16.48
CA ARG A 446 -10.00 17.60 17.64
C ARG A 446 -11.43 17.90 18.06
N SER A 447 -11.82 17.36 19.22
CA SER A 447 -13.05 17.65 19.95
C SER A 447 -12.79 17.72 21.46
N PRO A 448 -13.83 17.90 22.29
CA PRO A 448 -13.76 17.66 23.74
C PRO A 448 -13.56 16.20 24.15
N ARG A 449 -13.82 15.23 23.25
CA ARG A 449 -13.79 13.77 23.53
C ARG A 449 -12.62 13.04 22.86
N VAL A 450 -12.25 13.43 21.64
CA VAL A 450 -11.21 12.78 20.82
C VAL A 450 -10.20 13.85 20.38
N ARG A 451 -8.90 13.59 20.57
CA ARG A 451 -7.83 14.54 20.24
C ARG A 451 -6.54 13.82 19.85
N GLY A 452 -6.11 13.97 18.60
CA GLY A 452 -4.85 13.41 18.09
C GLY A 452 -4.90 13.10 16.59
N GLU A 453 -3.89 12.37 16.11
CA GLU A 453 -4.05 11.57 14.89
C GLU A 453 -4.89 10.32 15.24
N VAL A 454 -5.70 9.85 14.28
CA VAL A 454 -6.67 8.76 14.45
C VAL A 454 -6.61 7.85 13.23
N HIS A 455 -6.51 6.55 13.49
CA HIS A 455 -6.43 5.48 12.50
C HIS A 455 -7.30 4.29 12.96
N GLU A 456 -8.62 4.51 13.04
CA GLU A 456 -9.54 3.60 13.73
C GLU A 456 -10.98 3.66 13.14
N PHE A 457 -11.78 2.63 13.42
CA PHE A 457 -13.20 2.53 13.06
C PHE A 457 -14.12 2.79 14.27
N TYR A 458 -15.11 3.67 14.10
CA TYR A 458 -16.10 4.01 15.13
C TYR A 458 -17.54 3.76 14.68
N ALA A 459 -18.33 3.15 15.56
CA ALA A 459 -19.78 3.07 15.45
C ALA A 459 -20.43 4.19 16.29
N VAL A 460 -20.65 5.35 15.66
CA VAL A 460 -21.15 6.57 16.31
C VAL A 460 -22.66 6.47 16.54
N THR A 461 -23.13 6.93 17.70
CA THR A 461 -24.57 6.95 18.06
C THR A 461 -24.91 8.17 18.92
N ALA A 462 -26.20 8.48 19.11
CA ALA A 462 -26.64 9.62 19.90
C ALA A 462 -26.19 9.58 21.37
N LYS A 463 -25.85 8.40 21.91
CA LYS A 463 -25.28 8.22 23.26
C LYS A 463 -23.74 8.25 23.27
N ASN A 464 -23.11 8.09 22.11
CA ASN A 464 -21.65 8.06 21.95
C ASN A 464 -21.19 8.85 20.69
N PRO A 465 -21.26 10.19 20.72
CA PRO A 465 -20.55 11.06 19.78
C PRO A 465 -19.04 11.07 20.04
N LEU A 466 -18.28 11.47 19.01
CA LEU A 466 -16.83 11.68 18.99
C LEU A 466 -16.47 13.17 19.09
#